data_AF-A0A9Q3Q189-F1
#
_entry.id   AF-A0A9Q3Q189-F1
#
_cell.length_a   1.000
_cell.length_b   1.000
_cell.length_c   1.000
_cell.angle_alpha   90.00
_cell.angle_beta   90.00
_cell.angle_gamma   90.00
#
_symmetry.space_group_name_H-M   'P 1'
#
loop_
_entity.id
_entity.type
_entity.pdbx_description
1 polymer ?
#
loop_
_entity_poly.entity_id
_entity_poly.type
_entity_poly.pdbx_seq_one_letter_code
_entity_poly.pdbx_strand_id
1 'polypeptide(L)'
;MHEELGHRGKNETYRRIKKRYLWEGMKKIVKKWVESFQECQKRSHFQQKEEAKISVTSTLFERVRRDSAQIKAGRLKYLVVARDDLSGWPETVALTGLTAKSVSEWICRYGTLREVTVDRGAEFGKELQEEVKRAVSIIRITTPYYPESQGMVERGHKQLKDALVKMCGENGSKWKEYLPIVTLADRISTKRTTGYSPFELQFGQKAVFPINIETNTYLSIEWNKISTREELLEARTIQIAAKEETRLAAAEKLRDSRHK
;
A
#
# COMPACT_ATOMS: atom_id res chain seq x y z
N MET A 1 -41.43 -0.64 -24.80
CA MET A 1 -41.48 0.00 -23.44
C MET A 1 -40.16 -0.05 -22.66
N HIS A 2 -39.38 -1.14 -22.70
CA HIS A 2 -38.00 -1.15 -22.15
C HIS A 2 -36.97 -0.75 -23.22
N GLU A 3 -36.91 -1.49 -24.32
CA GLU A 3 -36.01 -1.25 -25.46
C GLU A 3 -36.24 0.12 -26.11
N GLU A 4 -37.48 0.36 -26.57
CA GLU A 4 -37.90 1.60 -27.26
C GLU A 4 -37.71 2.88 -26.45
N LEU A 5 -37.57 2.77 -25.12
CA LEU A 5 -37.42 3.93 -24.21
C LEU A 5 -36.03 3.98 -23.58
N GLY A 6 -35.03 3.40 -24.26
CA GLY A 6 -33.62 3.56 -23.91
C GLY A 6 -33.18 2.74 -22.69
N HIS A 7 -33.73 1.54 -22.51
CA HIS A 7 -33.22 0.55 -21.55
C HIS A 7 -33.04 1.06 -20.11
N ARG A 8 -33.99 1.86 -19.59
CA ARG A 8 -33.88 2.60 -18.30
C ARG A 8 -33.91 1.73 -17.02
N GLY A 9 -33.61 0.44 -17.12
CA GLY A 9 -33.48 -0.49 -16.00
C GLY A 9 -34.81 -0.98 -15.41
N LYS A 10 -34.72 -1.98 -14.53
CA LYS A 10 -35.87 -2.72 -13.98
C LYS A 10 -36.85 -1.87 -13.18
N ASN A 11 -36.35 -0.93 -12.38
CA ASN A 11 -37.20 -0.12 -11.50
C ASN A 11 -38.06 0.87 -12.31
N GLU A 12 -37.47 1.52 -13.31
CA GLU A 12 -38.19 2.48 -14.14
C GLU A 12 -39.16 1.79 -15.10
N THR A 13 -38.75 0.65 -15.66
CA THR A 13 -39.63 -0.21 -16.46
C THR A 13 -40.84 -0.67 -15.65
N TYR A 14 -40.64 -1.11 -14.40
CA TYR A 14 -41.72 -1.49 -13.49
C TYR A 14 -42.65 -0.32 -13.17
N ARG A 15 -42.12 0.88 -12.88
CA ARG A 15 -42.95 2.07 -12.60
C ARG A 15 -43.88 2.42 -13.77
N ARG A 16 -43.43 2.27 -15.01
CA ARG A 16 -44.23 2.57 -16.22
C ARG A 16 -45.33 1.56 -16.46
N ILE A 17 -45.02 0.27 -16.25
CA ILE A 17 -45.98 -0.83 -16.39
C ILE A 17 -47.04 -0.73 -15.30
N LYS A 18 -46.63 -0.48 -14.04
CA LYS A 18 -47.54 -0.36 -12.88
C LYS A 18 -48.62 0.71 -13.05
N LYS A 19 -48.37 1.76 -13.86
CA LYS A 19 -49.37 2.81 -14.12
C LYS A 19 -50.55 2.34 -14.98
N ARG A 20 -50.40 1.25 -15.73
CA ARG A 20 -51.39 0.76 -16.71
C ARG A 20 -51.95 -0.60 -16.37
N TYR A 21 -51.18 -1.40 -15.63
CA TYR A 21 -51.49 -2.80 -15.38
C TYR A 21 -51.12 -3.18 -13.95
N LEU A 22 -51.88 -4.12 -13.38
CA LEU A 22 -51.61 -4.68 -12.06
C LEU A 22 -51.89 -6.19 -12.11
N TRP A 23 -50.87 -6.99 -11.78
CA TRP A 23 -51.00 -8.44 -11.63
C TRP A 23 -50.00 -8.96 -10.60
N GLU A 24 -50.25 -10.18 -10.10
CA GLU A 24 -49.43 -10.81 -9.08
C GLU A 24 -48.01 -11.13 -9.59
N GLY A 25 -46.99 -10.85 -8.78
CA GLY A 25 -45.60 -11.11 -9.16
C GLY A 25 -45.02 -10.19 -10.25
N MET A 26 -45.75 -9.17 -10.70
CA MET A 26 -45.35 -8.23 -11.77
C MET A 26 -43.92 -7.71 -11.62
N LYS A 27 -43.50 -7.31 -10.42
CA LYS A 27 -42.15 -6.79 -10.16
C LYS A 27 -41.06 -7.83 -10.46
N LYS A 28 -41.31 -9.10 -10.16
CA LYS A 28 -40.38 -10.22 -10.38
C LYS A 28 -40.27 -10.54 -11.88
N ILE A 29 -41.41 -10.51 -12.59
CA ILE A 29 -41.46 -10.75 -14.04
C ILE A 29 -40.75 -9.62 -14.79
N VAL A 30 -41.03 -8.35 -14.46
CA VAL A 30 -40.35 -7.20 -15.06
C VAL A 30 -38.85 -7.23 -14.80
N LYS A 31 -38.42 -7.63 -13.59
CA LYS A 31 -37.01 -7.83 -13.28
C LYS A 31 -36.38 -8.87 -14.21
N LYS A 32 -36.97 -10.08 -14.31
CA LYS A 32 -36.45 -11.15 -15.17
C LYS A 32 -36.40 -10.75 -16.64
N TRP A 33 -37.44 -10.06 -17.11
CA TRP A 33 -37.52 -9.60 -18.49
C TRP A 33 -36.46 -8.54 -18.82
N VAL A 34 -36.22 -7.57 -17.94
CA VAL A 34 -35.10 -6.62 -18.11
C VAL A 34 -33.75 -7.35 -18.03
N GLU A 35 -33.64 -8.37 -17.17
CA GLU A 35 -32.41 -9.15 -17.01
C GLU A 35 -32.10 -10.06 -18.22
N SER A 36 -33.09 -10.42 -19.04
CA SER A 36 -32.87 -11.21 -20.27
C SER A 36 -32.25 -10.42 -21.43
N PHE A 37 -32.22 -9.08 -21.39
CA PHE A 37 -31.61 -8.28 -22.46
C PHE A 37 -30.09 -8.24 -22.36
N GLN A 38 -29.41 -8.74 -23.40
CA GLN A 38 -27.95 -8.80 -23.44
C GLN A 38 -27.31 -7.41 -23.42
N GLU A 39 -27.94 -6.42 -24.06
CA GLU A 39 -27.47 -5.03 -24.12
C GLU A 39 -27.39 -4.41 -22.72
N CYS A 40 -28.37 -4.73 -21.86
CA CYS A 40 -28.40 -4.32 -20.48
C CYS A 40 -27.37 -5.09 -19.63
N GLN A 41 -27.18 -6.39 -19.87
CA GLN A 41 -26.20 -7.18 -19.11
C GLN A 41 -24.76 -6.77 -19.45
N LYS A 42 -24.43 -6.55 -20.72
CA LYS A 42 -23.09 -6.13 -21.17
C LYS A 42 -22.67 -4.76 -20.62
N ARG A 43 -23.64 -3.89 -20.31
CA ARG A 43 -23.41 -2.55 -19.74
C ARG A 43 -23.75 -2.47 -18.25
N SER A 44 -24.10 -3.59 -17.64
CA SER A 44 -24.38 -3.67 -16.21
C SER A 44 -23.08 -3.43 -15.43
N HIS A 45 -23.13 -2.56 -14.41
CA HIS A 45 -22.02 -2.37 -13.47
C HIS A 45 -21.88 -3.53 -12.47
N PHE A 46 -22.58 -4.65 -12.66
CA PHE A 46 -22.45 -5.81 -11.79
C PHE A 46 -21.07 -6.46 -11.99
N GLN A 47 -20.15 -6.19 -11.07
CA GLN A 47 -18.91 -6.93 -10.93
C GLN A 47 -19.14 -8.11 -9.99
N GLN A 48 -18.91 -9.32 -10.49
CA GLN A 48 -18.75 -10.48 -9.62
C GLN A 48 -17.47 -10.23 -8.80
N LYS A 49 -17.62 -9.94 -7.51
CA LYS A 49 -16.48 -9.86 -6.59
C LYS A 49 -15.94 -11.26 -6.40
N GLU A 50 -14.78 -11.54 -6.96
CA GLU A 50 -13.97 -12.67 -6.53
C GLU A 50 -13.55 -12.43 -5.07
N GLU A 51 -13.51 -13.49 -4.26
CA GLU A 51 -13.02 -13.37 -2.88
C GLU A 51 -11.57 -12.88 -2.89
N ALA A 52 -11.29 -11.80 -2.15
CA ALA A 52 -9.95 -11.26 -2.01
C ALA A 52 -9.04 -12.34 -1.43
N LYS A 53 -8.03 -12.78 -2.20
CA LYS A 53 -6.97 -13.63 -1.65
C LYS A 53 -6.15 -12.80 -0.67
N ILE A 54 -6.41 -12.98 0.61
CA ILE A 54 -5.64 -12.38 1.70
C ILE A 54 -4.22 -12.93 1.63
N SER A 55 -3.28 -12.16 1.11
CA SER A 55 -1.88 -12.47 1.32
C SER A 55 -1.52 -12.06 2.74
N VAL A 56 -0.99 -12.95 3.56
CA VAL A 56 -0.37 -12.59 4.85
C VAL A 56 1.14 -12.77 4.70
N THR A 57 1.89 -11.83 5.26
CA THR A 57 3.36 -11.87 5.28
C THR A 57 3.77 -11.97 6.74
N SER A 58 4.64 -12.92 7.09
CA SER A 58 5.05 -13.17 8.48
C SER A 58 6.39 -12.55 8.83
N THR A 59 7.17 -12.13 7.84
CA THR A 59 8.52 -11.59 8.05
C THR A 59 8.75 -10.33 7.23
N LEU A 60 9.58 -9.44 7.76
CA LEU A 60 9.99 -8.21 7.08
C LEU A 60 10.70 -8.53 5.76
N PHE A 61 10.38 -7.77 4.72
CA PHE A 61 10.96 -7.88 3.38
C PHE A 61 10.75 -9.24 2.71
N GLU A 62 9.89 -10.09 3.25
CA GLU A 62 9.45 -11.29 2.54
C GLU A 62 8.67 -10.87 1.28
N ARG A 63 7.80 -9.85 1.41
CA ARG A 63 7.05 -9.32 0.28
C ARG A 63 7.13 -7.81 0.21
N VAL A 64 7.48 -7.31 -0.96
CA VAL A 64 7.53 -5.87 -1.23
C VAL A 64 6.63 -5.54 -2.42
N ARG A 65 5.82 -4.49 -2.26
CA ARG A 65 5.03 -3.94 -3.37
C ARG A 65 5.69 -2.67 -3.86
N ARG A 66 5.91 -2.59 -5.17
CA ARG A 66 6.49 -1.43 -5.83
C ARG A 66 5.45 -0.75 -6.71
N ASP A 67 5.36 0.57 -6.60
CA ASP A 67 4.63 1.38 -7.57
C ASP A 67 5.43 2.66 -7.91
N SER A 68 5.15 3.20 -9.10
CA SER A 68 5.83 4.36 -9.68
C SER A 68 4.81 5.45 -9.98
N ALA A 69 5.12 6.66 -9.55
CA ALA A 69 4.32 7.84 -9.82
C ALA A 69 5.10 8.83 -10.66
N GLN A 70 4.49 9.32 -11.73
CA GLN A 70 5.06 10.42 -12.49
C GLN A 70 4.82 11.75 -11.76
N ILE A 71 5.90 12.49 -11.49
CA ILE A 71 5.86 13.84 -10.92
C ILE A 71 6.30 14.81 -12.02
N LYS A 72 5.40 15.70 -12.43
CA LYS A 72 5.67 16.72 -13.47
C LYS A 72 6.34 17.96 -12.87
N ALA A 73 7.45 17.78 -12.14
CA ALA A 73 8.20 18.89 -11.53
C ALA A 73 9.71 18.67 -11.66
N GLY A 74 10.36 19.51 -12.48
CA GLY A 74 11.82 19.48 -12.69
C GLY A 74 12.31 18.40 -13.65
N ARG A 75 13.61 18.06 -13.56
CA ARG A 75 14.28 17.07 -14.43
C ARG A 75 14.00 15.61 -14.01
N LEU A 76 13.65 15.39 -12.74
CA LEU A 76 13.27 14.09 -12.21
C LEU A 76 11.78 13.90 -12.44
N LYS A 77 11.43 12.84 -13.17
CA LYS A 77 10.06 12.62 -13.66
C LYS A 77 9.32 11.56 -12.88
N TYR A 78 10.03 10.68 -12.17
CA TYR A 78 9.43 9.51 -11.53
C TYR A 78 9.81 9.44 -10.07
N LEU A 79 8.83 9.19 -9.22
CA LEU A 79 9.00 8.76 -7.84
C LEU A 79 8.64 7.27 -7.79
N VAL A 80 9.63 6.44 -7.49
CA VAL A 80 9.41 5.03 -7.21
C VAL A 80 9.29 4.86 -5.71
N VAL A 81 8.24 4.16 -5.28
CA VAL A 81 8.03 3.79 -3.89
C VAL A 81 7.90 2.28 -3.80
N ALA A 82 8.78 1.67 -3.01
CA ALA A 82 8.71 0.26 -2.64
C ALA A 82 8.30 0.19 -1.16
N ARG A 83 7.32 -0.66 -0.84
CA ARG A 83 6.83 -0.85 0.54
C ARG A 83 6.85 -2.30 0.94
N ASP A 84 7.44 -2.58 2.09
CA ASP A 84 7.31 -3.87 2.76
C ASP A 84 5.86 -4.11 3.20
N ASP A 85 5.35 -5.30 2.95
CA ASP A 85 3.94 -5.63 3.18
C ASP A 85 3.55 -5.84 4.64
N LEU A 86 4.53 -6.19 5.49
CA LEU A 86 4.31 -6.39 6.92
C LEU A 86 4.40 -5.06 7.66
N SER A 87 5.54 -4.39 7.57
CA SER A 87 5.82 -3.15 8.31
C SER A 87 5.26 -1.90 7.67
N GLY A 88 5.04 -1.92 6.35
CA GLY A 88 4.80 -0.71 5.57
C GLY A 88 6.05 0.15 5.37
N TRP A 89 7.26 -0.38 5.61
CA TRP A 89 8.52 0.35 5.45
C TRP A 89 8.68 0.89 4.03
N PRO A 90 8.72 2.23 3.85
CA PRO A 90 8.89 2.82 2.53
C PRO A 90 10.36 3.02 2.17
N GLU A 91 10.69 2.58 0.95
CA GLU A 91 11.84 3.01 0.20
C GLU A 91 11.40 3.90 -0.96
N THR A 92 12.02 5.07 -1.07
CA THR A 92 11.65 6.07 -2.06
C THR A 92 12.85 6.48 -2.88
N VAL A 93 12.71 6.49 -4.20
CA VAL A 93 13.77 6.91 -5.12
C VAL A 93 13.20 7.86 -6.16
N ALA A 94 13.86 9.00 -6.34
CA ALA A 94 13.54 9.96 -7.40
C ALA A 94 14.41 9.66 -8.63
N LEU A 95 13.77 9.46 -9.78
CA LEU A 95 14.41 9.03 -11.02
C LEU A 95 14.06 9.95 -12.20
N THR A 96 15.02 10.13 -13.12
CA THR A 96 14.80 10.80 -14.41
C THR A 96 14.12 9.89 -15.41
N GLY A 97 14.39 8.58 -15.31
CA GLY A 97 13.78 7.50 -16.08
C GLY A 97 13.82 6.20 -15.29
N LEU A 98 12.91 5.28 -15.61
CA LEU A 98 12.78 4.01 -14.90
C LEU A 98 13.74 2.99 -15.50
N THR A 99 14.98 2.94 -15.00
CA THR A 99 16.01 2.00 -15.44
C THR A 99 16.16 0.84 -14.46
N ALA A 100 16.50 -0.34 -15.00
CA ALA A 100 16.67 -1.58 -14.22
C ALA A 100 17.62 -1.44 -13.03
N LYS A 101 18.78 -0.83 -13.28
CA LYS A 101 19.85 -0.62 -12.30
C LYS A 101 19.41 0.17 -11.06
N SER A 102 18.61 1.22 -11.25
CA SER A 102 18.13 2.03 -10.12
C SER A 102 17.19 1.28 -9.18
N VAL A 103 16.57 0.21 -9.67
CA VAL A 103 15.64 -0.63 -8.90
C VAL A 103 16.39 -1.79 -8.24
N SER A 104 17.51 -2.30 -8.78
CA SER A 104 18.26 -3.36 -8.08
C SER A 104 19.02 -2.86 -6.85
N GLU A 105 19.47 -1.60 -6.84
CA GLU A 105 20.24 -1.03 -5.73
C GLU A 105 19.52 -1.06 -4.37
N TRP A 106 18.20 -0.91 -4.32
CA TRP A 106 17.47 -0.96 -3.05
C TRP A 106 17.21 -2.40 -2.59
N ILE A 107 17.06 -3.36 -3.50
CA ILE A 107 16.89 -4.79 -3.15
C ILE A 107 18.15 -5.29 -2.42
N CYS A 108 19.32 -4.89 -2.89
CA CYS A 108 20.60 -5.25 -2.26
C CYS A 108 20.75 -4.76 -0.80
N ARG A 109 19.95 -3.78 -0.33
CA ARG A 109 20.02 -3.29 1.06
C ARG A 109 19.37 -4.23 2.07
N TYR A 110 18.38 -5.00 1.64
CA TYR A 110 17.53 -5.83 2.51
C TYR A 110 17.78 -7.32 2.33
N GLY A 111 18.65 -7.69 1.39
CA GLY A 111 18.89 -9.07 0.99
C GLY A 111 17.86 -9.56 -0.03
N THR A 112 17.86 -10.86 -0.27
CA THR A 112 16.97 -11.49 -1.26
C THR A 112 15.53 -11.46 -0.79
N LEU A 113 14.67 -10.76 -1.54
CA LEU A 113 13.23 -10.74 -1.28
C LEU A 113 12.59 -12.04 -1.78
N ARG A 114 11.61 -12.58 -1.04
CA ARG A 114 10.86 -13.75 -1.50
C ARG A 114 9.95 -13.38 -2.66
N GLU A 115 9.23 -12.28 -2.54
CA GLU A 115 8.24 -11.85 -3.53
C GLU A 115 8.26 -10.33 -3.75
N VAL A 116 8.35 -9.90 -5.00
CA VAL A 116 8.10 -8.50 -5.39
C VAL A 116 6.86 -8.42 -6.26
N THR A 117 5.91 -7.59 -5.85
CA THR A 117 4.71 -7.27 -6.64
C THR A 117 4.91 -5.98 -7.40
N VAL A 118 4.64 -6.00 -8.71
CA VAL A 118 4.80 -4.86 -9.61
C VAL A 118 3.57 -4.73 -10.51
N ASP A 119 3.08 -3.50 -10.66
CA ASP A 119 1.99 -3.19 -11.58
C ASP A 119 2.41 -3.31 -13.06
N ARG A 120 1.48 -3.75 -13.94
CA ARG A 120 1.63 -3.83 -15.41
C ARG A 120 1.74 -2.47 -16.12
N GLY A 121 2.38 -1.48 -15.50
CA GLY A 121 2.74 -0.25 -16.21
C GLY A 121 3.65 -0.58 -17.39
N ALA A 122 3.46 0.07 -18.54
CA ALA A 122 4.35 -0.02 -19.70
C ALA A 122 5.82 0.31 -19.36
N GLU A 123 6.01 0.96 -18.21
CA GLU A 123 7.28 1.34 -17.59
C GLU A 123 8.11 0.15 -17.07
N PHE A 124 7.55 -1.06 -16.98
CA PHE A 124 8.26 -2.26 -16.51
C PHE A 124 8.71 -3.15 -17.69
N GLY A 125 9.67 -2.64 -18.46
CA GLY A 125 10.27 -3.34 -19.60
C GLY A 125 10.94 -4.67 -19.20
N LYS A 126 11.19 -5.53 -20.20
CA LYS A 126 11.78 -6.88 -20.01
C LYS A 126 13.10 -6.85 -19.23
N GLU A 127 13.96 -5.88 -19.50
CA GLU A 127 15.28 -5.73 -18.87
C GLU A 127 15.17 -5.51 -17.34
N LEU A 128 14.22 -4.68 -16.91
CA LEU A 128 13.95 -4.45 -15.49
C LEU A 128 13.35 -5.70 -14.82
N GLN A 129 12.53 -6.48 -15.54
CA GLN A 129 12.06 -7.77 -15.04
C GLN A 129 13.21 -8.76 -14.85
N GLU A 130 14.14 -8.84 -15.80
CA GLU A 130 15.30 -9.74 -15.72
C GLU A 130 16.25 -9.36 -14.58
N GLU A 131 16.49 -8.07 -14.40
CA GLU A 131 17.32 -7.58 -13.29
C GLU A 131 16.69 -7.89 -11.92
N VAL A 132 15.38 -7.65 -11.76
CA VAL A 132 14.66 -7.98 -10.52
C VAL A 132 14.60 -9.50 -10.31
N LYS A 133 14.52 -10.31 -11.37
CA LYS A 133 14.57 -11.79 -11.26
C LYS A 133 15.90 -12.29 -10.69
N ARG A 134 17.00 -11.56 -10.90
CA ARG A 134 18.30 -11.92 -10.31
C ARG A 134 18.34 -11.70 -8.79
N ALA A 135 17.52 -10.78 -8.27
CA ALA A 135 17.55 -10.36 -6.87
C ALA A 135 16.35 -10.85 -6.03
N VAL A 136 15.37 -11.51 -6.66
CA VAL A 136 14.09 -11.90 -6.04
C VAL A 136 13.67 -13.29 -6.49
N SER A 137 13.15 -14.10 -5.57
CA SER A 137 12.70 -15.46 -5.90
C SER A 137 11.42 -15.50 -6.75
N ILE A 138 10.48 -14.58 -6.50
CA ILE A 138 9.17 -14.54 -7.16
C ILE A 138 8.85 -13.10 -7.58
N ILE A 139 8.52 -12.90 -8.85
CA ILE A 139 7.92 -11.64 -9.32
C ILE A 139 6.44 -11.89 -9.59
N ARG A 140 5.57 -11.16 -8.87
CA ARG A 140 4.15 -11.08 -9.19
C ARG A 140 3.88 -9.82 -9.99
N ILE A 141 3.28 -10.01 -11.15
CA ILE A 141 2.81 -8.93 -12.00
C ILE A 141 1.31 -8.79 -11.77
N THR A 142 0.87 -7.70 -11.14
CA THR A 142 -0.54 -7.41 -10.87
C THR A 142 -1.26 -7.01 -12.16
N THR A 143 -2.47 -7.54 -12.36
CA THR A 143 -3.34 -7.12 -13.47
C THR A 143 -3.95 -5.75 -13.16
N PRO A 144 -4.15 -4.86 -14.15
CA PRO A 144 -4.74 -3.51 -13.94
C PRO A 144 -6.15 -3.49 -13.35
N TYR A 145 -6.77 -4.65 -13.15
CA TYR A 145 -8.20 -4.83 -12.89
C TYR A 145 -8.50 -5.39 -11.49
N TYR A 146 -7.56 -5.27 -10.53
CA TYR A 146 -7.79 -5.67 -9.14
C TYR A 146 -7.76 -4.46 -8.18
N PRO A 147 -8.91 -3.78 -7.98
CA PRO A 147 -9.02 -2.57 -7.17
C PRO A 147 -8.67 -2.76 -5.69
N GLU A 148 -8.89 -3.95 -5.13
CA GLU A 148 -8.68 -4.20 -3.70
C GLU A 148 -7.19 -4.34 -3.34
N SER A 149 -6.37 -4.98 -4.20
CA SER A 149 -4.91 -5.02 -4.02
C SER A 149 -4.26 -3.67 -4.31
N GLN A 150 -4.78 -2.92 -5.29
CA GLN A 150 -4.31 -1.56 -5.59
C GLN A 150 -4.73 -0.57 -4.51
N GLY A 151 -5.90 -0.72 -3.88
CA GLY A 151 -6.41 0.21 -2.88
C GLY A 151 -5.52 0.35 -1.64
N MET A 152 -4.79 -0.70 -1.22
CA MET A 152 -3.79 -0.58 -0.14
C MET A 152 -2.57 0.24 -0.59
N VAL A 153 -2.12 0.05 -1.83
CA VAL A 153 -0.95 0.72 -2.42
C VAL A 153 -1.27 2.19 -2.72
N GLU A 154 -2.41 2.45 -3.36
CA GLU A 154 -2.91 3.79 -3.68
C GLU A 154 -3.13 4.64 -2.42
N ARG A 155 -3.73 4.08 -1.37
CA ARG A 155 -3.91 4.78 -0.09
C ARG A 155 -2.58 5.09 0.58
N GLY A 156 -1.62 4.17 0.50
CA GLY A 156 -0.27 4.37 1.03
C GLY A 156 0.47 5.51 0.34
N HIS A 157 0.43 5.55 -0.99
CA HIS A 157 1.13 6.57 -1.79
C HIS A 157 0.47 7.93 -1.76
N LYS A 158 -0.84 8.00 -1.58
CA LYS A 158 -1.55 9.26 -1.44
C LYS A 158 -0.97 10.11 -0.30
N GLN A 159 -0.75 9.52 0.88
CA GLN A 159 -0.20 10.24 2.03
C GLN A 159 1.19 10.83 1.74
N LEU A 160 2.05 10.05 1.09
CA LEU A 160 3.41 10.47 0.75
C LEU A 160 3.41 11.59 -0.31
N LYS A 161 2.56 11.46 -1.34
CA LYS A 161 2.36 12.50 -2.37
C LYS A 161 1.79 13.78 -1.77
N ASP A 162 0.75 13.67 -0.94
CA ASP A 162 0.11 14.81 -0.28
C ASP A 162 1.10 15.55 0.63
N ALA A 163 1.95 14.82 1.36
CA ALA A 163 3.01 15.41 2.18
C ALA A 163 4.06 16.14 1.34
N LEU A 164 4.50 15.55 0.22
CA LEU A 164 5.40 16.21 -0.72
C LEU A 164 4.79 17.50 -1.29
N VAL A 165 3.54 17.46 -1.73
CA VAL A 165 2.83 18.65 -2.26
C VAL A 165 2.78 19.76 -1.21
N LYS A 166 2.43 19.43 0.04
CA LYS A 166 2.37 20.40 1.13
C LYS A 166 3.75 21.02 1.44
N MET A 167 4.81 20.22 1.43
CA MET A 167 6.17 20.70 1.71
C MET A 167 6.75 21.54 0.56
N CYS A 168 6.36 21.27 -0.68
CA CYS A 168 6.89 21.98 -1.84
C CYS A 168 6.15 23.28 -2.19
N GLY A 169 4.93 23.45 -1.66
CA GLY A 169 4.05 24.55 -2.06
C GLY A 169 3.69 24.49 -3.55
N GLU A 170 3.29 25.64 -4.10
CA GLU A 170 2.74 25.74 -5.46
C GLU A 170 3.73 25.42 -6.59
N ASN A 171 5.03 25.65 -6.36
CA ASN A 171 6.03 25.56 -7.42
C ASN A 171 6.57 24.12 -7.63
N GLY A 172 6.39 23.22 -6.65
CA GLY A 172 6.72 21.78 -6.77
C GLY A 172 8.20 21.43 -7.02
N SER A 173 9.08 22.40 -7.28
CA SER A 173 10.41 22.20 -7.85
C SER A 173 11.41 21.57 -6.88
N LYS A 174 11.22 21.78 -5.58
CA LYS A 174 12.11 21.29 -4.50
C LYS A 174 11.71 19.92 -3.94
N TRP A 175 10.79 19.19 -4.58
CA TRP A 175 10.27 17.92 -4.05
C TRP A 175 11.34 16.87 -3.74
N LYS A 176 12.43 16.86 -4.52
CA LYS A 176 13.56 15.97 -4.25
C LYS A 176 14.25 16.28 -2.90
N GLU A 177 14.35 17.55 -2.54
CA GLU A 177 14.99 18.00 -1.30
C GLU A 177 14.16 17.60 -0.07
N TYR A 178 12.84 17.60 -0.19
CA TYR A 178 11.93 17.21 0.88
C TYR A 178 11.66 15.70 0.93
N LEU A 179 12.00 14.94 -0.12
CA LEU A 179 11.74 13.50 -0.17
C LEU A 179 12.32 12.73 1.02
N PRO A 180 13.59 12.95 1.47
CA PRO A 180 14.11 12.27 2.65
C PRO A 180 13.30 12.55 3.93
N ILE A 181 12.85 13.79 4.12
CA ILE A 181 12.07 14.20 5.30
C ILE A 181 10.68 13.56 5.27
N VAL A 182 10.03 13.56 4.11
CA VAL A 182 8.71 12.94 3.94
C VAL A 182 8.80 11.42 4.13
N THR A 183 9.85 10.78 3.59
CA THR A 183 10.08 9.34 3.76
C THR A 183 10.37 8.99 5.22
N LEU A 184 11.12 9.82 5.95
CA LEU A 184 11.30 9.66 7.39
C LEU A 184 9.96 9.79 8.12
N ALA A 185 9.15 10.80 7.81
CA ALA A 185 7.83 10.98 8.41
C ALA A 185 6.92 9.75 8.20
N ASP A 186 6.96 9.14 7.01
CA ASP A 186 6.21 7.93 6.70
C ASP A 186 6.73 6.69 7.48
N ARG A 187 8.06 6.60 7.70
CA ARG A 187 8.72 5.55 8.50
C ARG A 187 8.37 5.60 9.99
N ILE A 188 8.20 6.79 10.55
CA ILE A 188 7.95 6.98 11.99
C ILE A 188 6.46 7.05 12.34
N SER A 189 5.59 7.20 11.34
CA SER A 189 4.15 7.30 11.55
C SER A 189 3.51 5.94 11.80
N THR A 190 2.81 5.80 12.92
CA THR A 190 2.08 4.57 13.28
C THR A 190 1.05 4.19 12.21
N LYS A 191 1.10 2.94 11.74
CA LYS A 191 0.11 2.42 10.79
C LYS A 191 -1.09 1.88 11.55
N ARG A 192 -2.29 2.23 11.08
CA ARG A 192 -3.56 1.72 11.66
C ARG A 192 -3.67 0.20 11.58
N THR A 193 -3.09 -0.42 10.54
CA THR A 193 -3.17 -1.86 10.30
C THR A 193 -2.37 -2.69 11.31
N THR A 194 -1.19 -2.22 11.70
CA THR A 194 -0.30 -2.93 12.64
C THR A 194 -0.36 -2.36 14.05
N GLY A 195 -0.73 -1.09 14.20
CA GLY A 195 -0.62 -0.35 15.47
C GLY A 195 0.80 0.12 15.80
N TYR A 196 1.77 -0.10 14.90
CA TYR A 196 3.17 0.27 15.07
C TYR A 196 3.66 1.09 13.88
N SER A 197 4.70 1.90 14.07
CA SER A 197 5.40 2.54 12.96
C SER A 197 6.30 1.54 12.22
N PRO A 198 6.55 1.75 10.91
CA PRO A 198 7.52 0.94 10.19
C PRO A 198 8.91 0.92 10.85
N PHE A 199 9.33 2.06 11.44
CA PHE A 199 10.60 2.19 12.14
C PHE A 199 10.69 1.29 13.37
N GLU A 200 9.63 1.23 14.18
CA GLU A 200 9.56 0.32 15.33
C GLU A 200 9.65 -1.15 14.90
N LEU A 201 8.97 -1.53 13.82
CA LEU A 201 8.99 -2.93 13.35
C LEU A 201 10.36 -3.32 12.78
N GLN A 202 11.02 -2.39 12.09
CA GLN A 202 12.34 -2.61 11.51
C GLN A 202 13.42 -2.71 12.59
N PHE A 203 13.50 -1.70 13.45
CA PHE A 203 14.62 -1.55 14.38
C PHE A 203 14.34 -2.12 15.77
N GLY A 204 13.08 -2.27 16.16
CA GLY A 204 12.67 -2.69 17.50
C GLY A 204 12.60 -1.54 18.50
N GLN A 205 12.69 -0.29 18.04
CA GLN A 205 12.66 0.90 18.88
C GLN A 205 12.01 2.07 18.13
N LYS A 206 11.54 3.07 18.87
CA LYS A 206 11.05 4.32 18.27
C LYS A 206 12.20 5.14 17.70
N ALA A 207 11.90 5.98 16.71
CA ALA A 207 12.86 6.94 16.20
C ALA A 207 13.17 8.00 17.28
N VAL A 208 14.45 8.35 17.39
CA VAL A 208 14.94 9.38 18.31
C VAL A 208 14.90 10.73 17.61
N PHE A 209 14.28 11.71 18.25
CA PHE A 209 14.24 13.11 17.80
C PHE A 209 15.14 13.98 18.68
N PRO A 210 15.53 15.20 18.25
CA PRO A 210 16.34 16.10 19.06
C PRO A 210 15.79 16.32 20.48
N ILE A 211 14.47 16.46 20.61
CA ILE A 211 13.82 16.58 21.93
C ILE A 211 14.08 15.37 22.84
N ASN A 212 14.24 14.16 22.29
CA ASN A 212 14.56 12.97 23.08
C ASN A 212 16.00 12.95 23.58
N ILE A 213 16.89 13.76 22.99
CA ILE A 213 18.28 13.91 23.41
C ILE A 213 18.38 15.07 24.41
N GLU A 214 17.67 16.17 24.14
CA GLU A 214 17.63 17.36 24.99
C GLU A 214 16.87 17.14 26.30
N THR A 215 15.81 16.32 26.25
CA THR A 215 15.07 15.88 27.43
C THR A 215 15.39 14.42 27.69
N ASN A 216 15.74 14.07 28.92
CA ASN A 216 16.11 12.70 29.28
C ASN A 216 14.87 11.78 29.23
N THR A 217 14.53 11.32 28.03
CA THR A 217 13.37 10.46 27.79
C THR A 217 13.76 8.99 27.86
N TYR A 218 12.80 8.12 28.19
CA TYR A 218 12.96 6.66 28.18
C TYR A 218 13.28 6.06 26.79
N LEU A 219 13.32 6.88 25.73
CA LEU A 219 13.71 6.48 24.38
C LEU A 219 15.22 6.58 24.11
N SER A 220 15.95 7.30 24.96
CA SER A 220 17.40 7.45 24.89
C SER A 220 18.03 6.86 26.15
N ILE A 221 18.85 5.83 25.99
CA ILE A 221 19.63 5.27 27.09
C ILE A 221 20.94 6.04 27.19
N GLU A 222 21.18 6.71 28.32
CA GLU A 222 22.47 7.31 28.63
C GLU A 222 23.45 6.22 29.07
N TRP A 223 24.18 5.63 28.12
CA TRP A 223 25.16 4.56 28.40
C TRP A 223 26.23 4.97 29.41
N ASN A 224 26.54 6.26 29.50
CA ASN A 224 27.51 6.79 30.48
C ASN A 224 27.02 6.69 31.94
N LYS A 225 25.71 6.50 32.16
CA LYS A 225 25.12 6.29 33.49
C LYS A 225 25.02 4.81 33.86
N ILE A 226 25.20 3.91 32.88
CA ILE A 226 25.17 2.47 33.11
C ILE A 226 26.58 2.03 33.51
N SER A 227 26.72 1.54 34.73
CA SER A 227 28.04 1.19 35.29
C SER A 227 28.18 -0.29 35.62
N THR A 228 27.06 -0.99 35.80
CA THR A 228 27.06 -2.40 36.23
C THR A 228 26.67 -3.35 35.11
N ARG A 229 27.06 -4.62 35.28
CA ARG A 229 26.70 -5.70 34.35
C ARG A 229 25.20 -5.98 34.39
N GLU A 230 24.57 -5.94 35.57
CA GLU A 230 23.12 -6.15 35.71
C GLU A 230 22.33 -5.09 34.94
N GLU A 231 22.67 -3.80 35.09
CA GLU A 231 22.00 -2.70 34.37
C GLU A 231 22.18 -2.81 32.85
N LEU A 232 23.36 -3.23 32.37
CA LEU A 232 23.60 -3.50 30.95
C LEU A 232 22.71 -4.63 30.43
N LEU A 233 22.60 -5.73 31.19
CA LEU A 233 21.77 -6.88 30.82
C LEU A 233 20.29 -6.50 30.80
N GLU A 234 19.82 -5.75 31.79
CA GLU A 234 18.44 -5.25 31.87
C GLU A 234 18.11 -4.35 30.67
N ALA A 235 18.93 -3.33 30.42
CA ALA A 235 18.76 -2.42 29.28
C ALA A 235 18.73 -3.18 27.94
N ARG A 236 19.60 -4.20 27.79
CA ARG A 236 19.66 -5.00 26.57
C ARG A 236 18.49 -5.97 26.41
N THR A 237 18.00 -6.53 27.51
CA THR A 237 16.85 -7.44 27.53
C THR A 237 15.58 -6.70 27.11
N ILE A 238 15.37 -5.49 27.63
CA ILE A 238 14.24 -4.62 27.25
C ILE A 238 14.27 -4.32 25.75
N GLN A 239 15.45 -4.04 25.17
CA GLN A 239 15.58 -3.79 23.73
C GLN A 239 15.30 -5.02 22.84
N ILE A 240 15.71 -6.21 23.26
CA ILE A 240 15.58 -7.43 22.47
C ILE A 240 14.15 -8.00 22.56
N ALA A 241 13.62 -8.12 23.78
CA ALA A 241 12.29 -8.69 24.02
C ALA A 241 11.19 -7.90 23.29
N ALA A 242 11.29 -6.57 23.30
CA ALA A 242 10.34 -5.70 22.62
C ALA A 242 10.27 -5.94 21.11
N LYS A 243 11.36 -6.38 20.47
CA LYS A 243 11.45 -6.44 19.00
C LYS A 243 10.71 -7.65 18.39
N GLU A 244 10.92 -8.84 18.95
CA GLU A 244 10.33 -10.08 18.43
C GLU A 244 8.81 -10.11 18.66
N GLU A 245 8.41 -9.79 19.90
CA GLU A 245 7.01 -9.78 20.33
C GLU A 245 6.18 -8.76 19.55
N THR A 246 6.73 -7.56 19.35
CA THR A 246 6.08 -6.51 18.56
C THR A 246 5.83 -6.93 17.11
N ARG A 247 6.76 -7.67 16.49
CA ARG A 247 6.62 -8.15 15.11
C ARG A 247 5.52 -9.21 14.99
N LEU A 248 5.46 -10.14 15.93
CA LEU A 248 4.41 -11.16 15.96
C LEU A 248 3.03 -10.53 16.16
N ALA A 249 2.90 -9.62 17.14
CA ALA A 249 1.67 -8.88 17.40
C ALA A 249 1.24 -8.03 16.18
N ALA A 250 2.19 -7.41 15.48
CA ALA A 250 1.91 -6.65 14.27
C ALA A 250 1.41 -7.55 13.12
N ALA A 251 2.00 -8.75 12.95
CA ALA A 251 1.59 -9.70 11.93
C ALA A 251 0.15 -10.22 12.18
N GLU A 252 -0.20 -10.47 13.45
CA GLU A 252 -1.55 -10.86 13.85
C GLU A 252 -2.57 -9.74 13.58
N LYS A 253 -2.29 -8.51 14.03
CA LYS A 253 -3.16 -7.35 13.73
C LYS A 253 -3.32 -7.09 12.23
N LEU A 254 -2.25 -7.25 11.45
CA LEU A 254 -2.32 -7.12 10.00
C LEU A 254 -3.24 -8.18 9.38
N ARG A 255 -3.16 -9.43 9.86
CA ARG A 255 -4.06 -10.52 9.45
C ARG A 255 -5.51 -10.14 9.76
N ASP A 256 -5.81 -9.73 10.98
CA ASP A 256 -7.17 -9.32 11.38
C ASP A 256 -7.70 -8.16 10.55
N SER A 257 -6.84 -7.18 10.23
CA SER A 257 -7.22 -6.03 9.40
C SER A 257 -7.56 -6.40 7.95
N ARG A 258 -7.04 -7.52 7.44
CA ARG A 258 -7.31 -8.02 6.10
C ARG A 258 -8.54 -8.96 6.04
N HIS A 259 -8.99 -9.47 7.18
CA HIS A 259 -10.21 -10.30 7.30
C HIS A 259 -11.49 -9.47 7.49
N LYS A 260 -11.38 -8.18 7.80
CA LYS A 260 -12.50 -7.23 7.93
C LYS A 260 -12.79 -6.49 6.62
#